data_AF-A0A094FFM1-F1
#
_entry.id   AF-A0A094FFM1-F1
#
_cell.length_a   1.000
_cell.length_b   1.000
_cell.length_c   1.000
_cell.angle_alpha   90.00
_cell.angle_beta   90.00
_cell.angle_gamma   90.00
#
_symmetry.space_group_name_H-M   'P 1'
#
loop_
_entity.id
_entity.type
_entity.pdbx_description
1 polymer ?
#
loop_
_entity_poly.entity_id
_entity_poly.type
_entity_poly.pdbx_seq_one_letter_code
_entity_poly.pdbx_strand_id
1 'polypeptide(L)' 'HMKGDCPNPRAAGAGQLTGECFNCGEVGHNKADCPNPQVPREFTGTCRVCEAVGHRAADCPTAGPKICKNCGDEG' A
#
# COMPACT_ATOMS: atom_id res chain seq x y z
N HIS A 1 -15.08 9.74 -29.90
CA HIS A 1 -15.01 9.59 -28.43
C HIS A 1 -13.77 10.29 -27.91
N MET A 2 -13.93 11.37 -27.15
CA MET A 2 -12.84 12.06 -26.44
C MET A 2 -12.77 11.48 -25.02
N LYS A 3 -11.58 11.39 -24.42
CA LYS A 3 -11.26 10.74 -23.12
C LYS A 3 -12.14 11.11 -21.90
N GLY A 4 -13.06 12.08 -22.02
CA GLY A 4 -14.02 12.49 -20.99
C GLY A 4 -15.40 11.83 -21.07
N ASP A 5 -15.72 11.09 -22.15
CA ASP A 5 -17.06 10.54 -22.39
C ASP A 5 -17.11 9.00 -22.29
N CYS A 6 -16.17 8.40 -21.57
CA CYS A 6 -16.21 6.96 -21.31
C CYS A 6 -17.16 6.67 -20.13
N PRO A 7 -18.27 5.93 -20.32
CA PRO A 7 -19.26 5.63 -19.28
C PRO A 7 -18.76 4.71 -18.17
N ASN A 8 -17.51 4.27 -18.24
CA ASN A 8 -16.83 3.57 -17.17
C ASN A 8 -15.44 4.18 -16.98
N PRO A 9 -15.28 5.25 -16.17
CA PRO A 9 -13.97 5.76 -15.86
C PRO A 9 -13.21 4.65 -15.13
N ARG A 10 -12.04 4.26 -15.66
CA ARG A 10 -11.14 3.34 -14.94
C ARG A 10 -10.94 3.90 -13.55
N ALA A 11 -11.40 3.17 -12.53
CA ALA A 11 -11.20 3.47 -11.13
C ALA A 11 -9.74 3.93 -10.95
N ALA A 12 -9.61 5.18 -10.54
CA ALA A 12 -8.40 5.97 -10.61
C ALA A 12 -7.23 5.26 -9.90
N GLY A 13 -6.40 4.59 -10.70
CA GLY A 13 -5.06 4.20 -10.29
C GLY A 13 -4.14 5.40 -10.39
N ALA A 14 -3.48 5.69 -9.27
CA ALA A 14 -2.35 6.59 -9.09
C ALA A 14 -2.65 8.10 -8.90
N GLY A 15 -2.55 8.53 -7.63
CA GLY A 15 -1.90 9.82 -7.32
C GLY A 15 -2.76 10.97 -6.82
N GLN A 16 -4.07 10.78 -6.64
CA GLN A 16 -4.93 11.81 -6.03
C GLN A 16 -5.30 11.35 -4.62
N LEU A 17 -5.09 12.21 -3.61
CA LEU A 17 -5.47 11.97 -2.21
C LEU A 17 -7.01 12.04 -2.00
N THR A 18 -7.76 11.46 -2.94
CA THR A 18 -9.21 11.28 -2.90
C THR A 18 -9.61 10.01 -2.14
N GLY A 19 -8.63 9.22 -1.70
CA GLY A 19 -8.85 8.05 -0.86
C GLY A 19 -9.11 8.46 0.57
N GLU A 20 -10.19 7.92 1.15
CA GLU A 20 -10.39 7.89 2.60
C GLU A 20 -9.12 7.41 3.31
N CYS A 21 -8.82 8.03 4.45
CA CYS A 21 -7.68 7.67 5.26
C CYS A 21 -7.77 6.18 5.57
N PHE A 22 -6.79 5.42 5.12
CA PHE A 22 -6.58 4.05 5.57
C PHE A 22 -6.15 4.04 7.04
N ASN A 23 -6.82 4.71 7.97
CA ASN A 23 -6.72 4.52 9.41
C ASN A 23 -8.10 4.74 10.03
N CYS A 24 -8.70 5.91 9.78
CA CYS A 24 -10.00 6.29 10.32
C CYS A 24 -11.13 6.38 9.29
N GLY A 25 -10.84 6.29 7.98
CA GLY A 25 -11.84 6.45 6.91
C GLY A 25 -12.17 7.91 6.56
N GLU A 26 -11.51 8.88 7.19
CA GLU A 26 -11.74 10.30 6.90
C GLU A 26 -10.92 10.77 5.69
N VAL A 27 -11.49 11.62 4.84
CA VAL A 27 -10.79 12.19 3.67
C VAL A 27 -9.96 13.41 4.06
N GLY A 28 -8.96 13.75 3.25
CA GLY A 28 -8.13 14.95 3.44
C GLY A 28 -6.77 14.70 4.11
N HIS A 29 -6.55 13.51 4.66
CA HIS A 29 -5.24 13.08 5.16
C HIS A 29 -4.99 11.60 4.82
N ASN A 30 -3.75 11.15 4.94
CA ASN A 30 -3.37 9.76 4.74
C ASN A 30 -3.03 9.10 6.09
N LYS A 31 -2.87 7.77 6.12
CA LYS A 31 -2.50 7.01 7.33
C LYS A 31 -1.33 7.62 8.13
N ALA A 32 -0.32 8.17 7.45
CA ALA A 32 0.87 8.73 8.09
C ALA A 32 0.61 10.07 8.77
N ASP A 33 -0.39 10.82 8.30
CA ASP A 33 -0.80 12.13 8.80
C ASP A 33 -2.12 12.05 9.60
N CYS A 34 -2.55 10.83 9.95
CA CYS A 34 -3.82 10.63 10.63
C CYS A 34 -3.74 11.11 12.09
N PRO A 35 -4.60 12.04 12.53
CA PRO A 35 -4.62 12.53 13.91
C PRO A 35 -5.22 11.50 14.89
N ASN A 36 -5.97 10.53 14.38
CA ASN A 36 -6.55 9.46 15.18
C ASN A 36 -5.49 8.40 15.55
N PRO A 37 -5.67 7.70 16.70
CA PRO A 37 -4.76 6.62 17.08
C PRO A 37 -4.66 5.57 15.98
N GLN A 38 -3.47 5.00 15.81
CA GLN A 38 -3.26 3.95 14.82
C GLN A 38 -4.11 2.73 15.21
N VAL A 39 -5.11 2.42 14.39
CA VAL A 39 -5.88 1.20 14.55
C VAL A 39 -5.01 0.05 14.05
N PRO A 40 -4.56 -0.89 14.92
CA PRO A 40 -3.78 -2.04 14.49
C PRO A 40 -4.69 -2.89 13.60
N ARG A 41 -4.41 -2.88 12.31
CA ARG A 41 -5.09 -3.75 11.36
C ARG A 41 -4.12 -4.81 10.94
N GLU A 42 -4.60 -6.03 10.93
CA GLU A 42 -3.84 -7.12 10.36
C GLU A 42 -3.54 -6.77 8.90
N PHE A 43 -2.30 -6.99 8.47
CA PHE A 43 -1.92 -6.73 7.10
C PHE A 43 -2.60 -7.75 6.20
N THR A 44 -3.76 -7.39 5.66
CA THR A 44 -4.50 -8.22 4.68
C THR A 44 -3.88 -8.17 3.28
N GLY A 45 -2.75 -7.48 3.13
CA GLY A 45 -2.04 -7.45 1.86
C GLY A 45 -1.37 -8.80 1.57
N THR A 46 -1.32 -9.14 0.29
CA THR A 46 -0.61 -10.30 -0.20
C THR A 46 0.88 -9.95 -0.39
N CYS A 47 1.75 -10.80 0.12
CA CYS A 47 3.19 -10.71 -0.09
C CYS A 47 3.50 -10.87 -1.59
N ARG A 48 4.26 -9.93 -2.15
CA ARG A 48 4.65 -9.99 -3.57
C ARG A 48 5.81 -10.94 -3.86
N VAL A 49 6.38 -11.59 -2.84
CA VAL A 49 7.51 -12.52 -2.98
C VAL A 49 7.03 -13.97 -2.99
N CYS A 50 6.11 -14.32 -2.09
CA CYS A 50 5.62 -15.70 -1.91
C CYS A 50 4.11 -15.84 -2.02
N GLU A 51 3.40 -14.75 -2.35
CA GLU A 51 1.95 -14.73 -2.55
C GLU A 51 1.13 -15.09 -1.29
N ALA A 52 1.77 -15.20 -0.13
CA ALA A 52 1.11 -15.42 1.15
C ALA A 52 0.53 -14.12 1.72
N VAL A 53 -0.61 -14.19 2.38
CA VAL A 53 -1.23 -13.06 3.09
C VAL A 53 -0.71 -12.96 4.53
N GLY A 54 -0.83 -11.79 5.16
CA GLY A 54 -0.46 -11.57 6.56
C GLY A 54 0.92 -10.94 6.78
N HIS A 55 1.75 -10.84 5.73
CA HIS A 55 3.01 -10.09 5.79
C HIS A 55 3.31 -9.39 4.47
N ARG A 56 4.05 -8.29 4.57
CA ARG A 56 4.56 -7.53 3.42
C ARG A 56 5.85 -8.17 2.91
N ALA A 57 6.22 -7.92 1.66
CA ALA A 57 7.44 -8.45 1.04
C ALA A 57 8.71 -8.20 1.87
N ALA A 58 8.75 -7.09 2.61
CA ALA A 58 9.84 -6.76 3.52
C ALA A 58 9.94 -7.70 4.73
N ASP A 59 8.82 -8.26 5.21
CA ASP A 59 8.77 -9.17 6.37
C ASP A 59 8.54 -10.62 5.92
N CYS A 60 8.81 -10.92 4.65
CA CYS A 60 8.55 -12.23 4.09
C CYS A 60 9.57 -13.25 4.60
N PRO A 61 9.12 -14.33 5.28
CA PRO A 61 10.02 -15.33 5.85
C PRO A 61 10.70 -16.18 4.77
N THR A 62 10.18 -16.18 3.55
CA THR A 62 10.76 -16.87 2.39
C THR A 62 11.50 -15.91 1.46
N ALA A 63 11.43 -14.59 1.70
CA ALA A 63 12.33 -13.68 1.01
C ALA A 63 13.73 -13.99 1.53
N GLY A 64 14.63 -14.35 0.61
CA GLY A 64 16.05 -14.52 0.92
C GLY A 64 16.63 -13.26 1.58
N PRO A 65 17.91 -13.32 2.01
CA PRO A 65 18.52 -12.24 2.77
C PRO A 65 18.25 -10.89 2.10
N LYS A 66 17.73 -9.94 2.89
CA LYS A 66 17.39 -8.58 2.46
C LYS A 66 18.68 -7.81 2.21
N ILE A 67 19.39 -8.20 1.16
CA ILE A 67 20.53 -7.46 0.64
C ILE A 67 19.99 -6.16 0.03
N CYS A 68 20.50 -5.05 0.55
CA CYS A 68 20.28 -3.75 -0.02
C CYS A 68 20.72 -3.77 -1.49
N LYS A 69 19.79 -3.69 -2.45
CA LYS A 69 20.14 -3.68 -3.89
C LYS A 69 20.98 -2.46 -4.33
N ASN A 70 21.13 -1.47 -3.44
CA ASN A 70 21.96 -0.29 -3.66
C ASN A 70 23.36 -0.42 -3.03
N CYS A 71 23.47 -1.10 -1.88
CA CYS A 71 24.65 -1.08 -1.03
C CYS A 71 25.24 -2.47 -0.73
N GLY A 72 24.54 -3.56 -1.02
CA GLY A 72 25.05 -4.94 -0.89
C GLY A 72 25.01 -5.51 0.52
N ASP A 73 24.83 -4.70 1.55
CA ASP A 73 24.86 -5.14 2.95
C ASP A 73 23.53 -5.71 3.46
N GLU A 74 23.65 -6.66 4.39
CA GLU A 74 22.58 -7.24 5.21
C GLU A 74 22.41 -6.36 6.46
N GLY A 75 21.24 -5.71 6.59
CA GLY A 75 20.89 -4.90 7.76
C GLY A 75 20.24 -5.71 8.87
#